data_AF-A0A1M3CH82-F1
#
_entry.id   AF-A0A1M3CH82-F1
#
_cell.length_a   1.000
_cell.length_b   1.000
_cell.length_c   1.000
_cell.angle_alpha   90.00
_cell.angle_beta   90.00
_cell.angle_gamma   90.00
#
_symmetry.space_group_name_H-M   'P 1'
#
loop_
_entity.id
_entity.type
_entity.pdbx_description
1 polymer ?
#
loop_
_entity_poly.entity_id
_entity_poly.type
_entity_poly.pdbx_seq_one_letter_code
_entity_poly.pdbx_strand_id
1 'polypeptide(L)'
;MTKYVRAANITPEGIDLKDLLEMDFTPAERATFTLHIGDVLLTEASGSAAQVGRAGLWQGEIEDCCYQNTVIRFRPHLVLPAYAMVAFQHFSASGVFARVARGVGIQHLGAARFAELTFPLPPLNEQRRIAEITQQRRAEIREARNRLQSALAHLNEQVRETMAAAIAGELVPQRSSTVGSQEQARPTQQLNISSRRPRRKAAPPSLPDQDDHSVSDPEAASGPLPSSWKWVSVGDLGDVAVGRQRSPGKHTGRHATKYVRAANITPHGLDLTDLLEMDFTPAERETFALKVNDVLLTEASGSGAQVGRAALWKGEVDGCCYQNTVIRFRPHSVAPEYALLVFRHYGASGVFAQAARGVGIQHLGASRFATLPFPLPPPEEQARIVAETRNRLDSAALQIEAVNTSLRRLPEMEKELLAAAVGGELTPQDPTDEPATALLERLGPPPRDATEFRPADVESGETPVSIKRAAPKQKPLLSSDLAAVLRGAGRPLSLPELFSQAGFDRDQPEHVELFYLALRTQLGKTIRKTDDVIENAELEAINAP
;
A
#
# COMPACT_ATOMS: atom_id res chain seq x y z
N MET A 1 -6.52 -37.50 -9.82
CA MET A 1 -5.99 -36.14 -9.62
C MET A 1 -5.44 -35.64 -10.93
N THR A 2 -5.96 -34.51 -11.40
CA THR A 2 -5.60 -33.84 -12.65
C THR A 2 -5.34 -32.37 -12.33
N LYS A 3 -4.26 -31.80 -12.86
CA LYS A 3 -3.92 -30.38 -12.67
C LYS A 3 -4.94 -29.48 -13.36
N TYR A 4 -5.29 -28.37 -12.72
CA TYR A 4 -6.25 -27.43 -13.30
C TYR A 4 -5.84 -25.96 -13.13
N VAL A 5 -6.17 -25.16 -14.14
CA VAL A 5 -6.03 -23.70 -14.13
C VAL A 5 -7.22 -23.07 -13.41
N ARG A 6 -6.96 -22.23 -12.40
CA ARG A 6 -7.97 -21.37 -11.74
C ARG A 6 -7.71 -19.90 -12.07
N ALA A 7 -8.66 -19.01 -11.77
CA ALA A 7 -8.52 -17.57 -12.04
C ALA A 7 -7.22 -16.95 -11.46
N ALA A 8 -6.71 -17.46 -10.33
CA ALA A 8 -5.46 -17.01 -9.73
C ALA A 8 -4.21 -17.30 -10.58
N ASN A 9 -4.26 -18.29 -11.48
CA ASN A 9 -3.17 -18.58 -12.43
C ASN A 9 -3.16 -17.64 -13.63
N ILE A 10 -4.21 -16.82 -13.86
CA ILE A 10 -4.30 -15.93 -15.03
C ILE A 10 -3.82 -14.52 -14.67
N THR A 11 -2.58 -14.23 -15.06
CA THR A 11 -1.87 -12.97 -14.81
C THR A 11 -1.93 -12.05 -16.03
N PRO A 12 -1.65 -10.73 -15.89
CA PRO A 12 -1.50 -9.82 -17.04
C PRO A 12 -0.42 -10.24 -18.05
N GLU A 13 0.54 -11.05 -17.61
CA GLU A 13 1.69 -11.56 -18.36
C GLU A 13 1.42 -12.92 -19.05
N GLY A 14 0.32 -13.61 -18.71
CA GLY A 14 -0.01 -14.95 -19.20
C GLY A 14 -0.46 -15.90 -18.09
N ILE A 15 -0.31 -17.21 -18.30
CA ILE A 15 -0.72 -18.24 -17.34
C ILE A 15 0.48 -18.61 -16.45
N ASP A 16 0.37 -18.40 -15.14
CA ASP A 16 1.38 -18.83 -14.15
C ASP A 16 1.08 -20.25 -13.66
N LEU A 17 2.01 -21.16 -13.97
CA LEU A 17 1.91 -22.61 -13.70
C LEU A 17 2.55 -23.03 -12.36
N LYS A 18 3.16 -22.10 -11.61
CA LYS A 18 3.93 -22.43 -10.39
C LYS A 18 3.08 -22.97 -9.23
N ASP A 19 1.84 -22.51 -9.12
CA ASP A 19 0.90 -22.86 -8.05
C ASP A 19 -0.39 -23.47 -8.62
N LEU A 20 -0.24 -24.50 -9.47
CA LEU A 20 -1.38 -25.30 -9.95
C LEU A 20 -1.79 -26.31 -8.88
N LEU A 21 -3.10 -26.39 -8.67
CA LEU A 21 -3.71 -27.40 -7.80
C LEU A 21 -4.21 -28.58 -8.63
N GLU A 22 -4.52 -29.67 -7.94
CA GLU A 22 -5.09 -30.88 -8.53
C GLU A 22 -6.48 -31.15 -7.95
N MET A 23 -7.37 -31.71 -8.77
CA MET A 23 -8.64 -32.28 -8.32
C MET A 23 -9.01 -33.50 -9.17
N ASP A 24 -9.99 -34.27 -8.74
CA ASP A 24 -10.52 -35.38 -9.53
C ASP A 24 -11.60 -34.90 -10.50
N PHE A 25 -11.38 -35.18 -11.78
CA PHE A 25 -12.38 -35.06 -12.84
C PHE A 25 -12.85 -36.46 -13.24
N THR A 26 -14.14 -36.64 -13.45
CA THR A 26 -14.70 -37.84 -14.09
C THR A 26 -14.28 -37.90 -15.58
N PRO A 27 -14.43 -39.06 -16.26
CA PRO A 27 -14.18 -39.15 -17.70
C PRO A 27 -15.05 -38.19 -18.54
N ALA A 28 -16.29 -37.95 -18.13
CA ALA A 28 -17.20 -37.01 -18.79
C ALA A 28 -16.77 -35.55 -18.59
N GLU A 29 -16.34 -35.19 -17.38
CA GLU A 29 -15.82 -33.85 -17.11
C GLU A 29 -14.51 -33.58 -17.86
N ARG A 30 -13.59 -34.56 -17.95
CA ARG A 30 -12.37 -34.42 -18.77
C ARG A 30 -12.69 -34.11 -20.24
N ALA A 31 -13.68 -34.79 -20.83
CA ALA A 31 -14.11 -34.52 -22.21
C ALA A 31 -14.54 -33.05 -22.44
N THR A 32 -15.06 -32.37 -21.42
CA THR A 32 -15.54 -30.99 -21.47
C THR A 32 -14.48 -29.96 -21.06
N PHE A 33 -13.71 -30.26 -20.01
CA PHE A 33 -12.83 -29.31 -19.32
C PHE A 33 -11.35 -29.41 -19.66
N THR A 34 -10.89 -30.43 -20.42
CA THR A 34 -9.48 -30.50 -20.86
C THR A 34 -9.14 -29.32 -21.80
N LEU A 35 -8.02 -28.66 -21.48
CA LEU A 35 -7.43 -27.56 -22.22
C LEU A 35 -6.71 -28.07 -23.46
N HIS A 36 -6.87 -27.35 -24.57
CA HIS A 36 -6.26 -27.67 -25.86
C HIS A 36 -5.38 -26.51 -26.30
N ILE A 37 -4.32 -26.80 -27.05
CA ILE A 37 -3.40 -25.78 -27.58
C ILE A 37 -4.20 -24.74 -28.39
N GLY A 38 -4.05 -23.47 -28.05
CA GLY A 38 -4.82 -22.38 -28.66
C GLY A 38 -6.09 -21.97 -27.90
N ASP A 39 -6.45 -22.65 -26.81
CA ASP A 39 -7.49 -22.15 -25.89
C ASP A 39 -7.05 -20.84 -25.25
N VAL A 40 -7.94 -19.84 -25.25
CA VAL A 40 -7.74 -18.56 -24.57
C VAL A 40 -8.59 -18.55 -23.31
N LEU A 41 -7.93 -18.43 -22.16
CA LEU A 41 -8.52 -18.51 -20.83
C LEU A 41 -8.71 -17.11 -20.26
N LEU A 42 -9.91 -16.80 -19.77
CA LEU A 42 -10.25 -15.51 -19.18
C LEU A 42 -10.69 -15.65 -17.72
N THR A 43 -10.32 -14.69 -16.87
CA THR A 43 -10.87 -14.59 -15.51
C THR A 43 -12.35 -14.24 -15.54
N GLU A 44 -13.22 -15.13 -15.04
CA GLU A 44 -14.66 -14.88 -15.03
C GLU A 44 -15.05 -13.82 -14.00
N ALA A 45 -14.41 -13.87 -12.83
CA ALA A 45 -14.76 -13.09 -11.65
C ALA A 45 -13.54 -12.38 -11.05
N SER A 46 -13.74 -11.15 -10.56
CA SER A 46 -12.77 -10.50 -9.66
C SER A 46 -13.44 -9.48 -8.74
N GLY A 47 -12.86 -9.28 -7.55
CA GLY A 47 -13.16 -8.17 -6.64
C GLY A 47 -12.69 -6.80 -7.14
N SER A 48 -12.10 -6.72 -8.34
CA SER A 48 -11.77 -5.46 -9.01
C SER A 48 -12.18 -5.49 -10.48
N ALA A 49 -12.93 -4.46 -10.91
CA ALA A 49 -13.35 -4.26 -12.29
C ALA A 49 -12.18 -4.28 -13.29
N ALA A 50 -11.00 -3.79 -12.88
CA ALA A 50 -9.78 -3.77 -13.69
C ALA A 50 -9.07 -5.13 -13.83
N GLN A 51 -9.63 -6.19 -13.26
CA GLN A 51 -9.08 -7.55 -13.31
C GLN A 51 -10.06 -8.58 -13.92
N VAL A 52 -11.26 -8.16 -14.30
CA VAL A 52 -12.23 -9.01 -14.99
C VAL A 52 -11.79 -9.22 -16.44
N GLY A 53 -11.85 -10.46 -16.91
CA GLY A 53 -11.45 -10.82 -18.27
C GLY A 53 -9.97 -10.61 -18.59
N ARG A 54 -9.07 -10.74 -17.59
CA ARG A 54 -7.64 -10.96 -17.87
C ARG A 54 -7.52 -12.24 -18.68
N ALA A 55 -6.70 -12.25 -19.73
CA ALA A 55 -6.60 -13.36 -20.66
C ALA A 55 -5.20 -13.98 -20.70
N GLY A 56 -5.13 -15.31 -20.72
CA GLY A 56 -3.92 -16.12 -20.94
C GLY A 56 -4.11 -17.15 -22.06
N LEU A 57 -3.06 -17.40 -22.86
CA LEU A 57 -3.11 -18.32 -24.00
C LEU A 57 -2.50 -19.65 -23.57
N TRP A 58 -3.25 -20.74 -23.69
CA TRP A 58 -2.75 -22.09 -23.42
C TRP A 58 -1.95 -22.62 -24.60
N GLN A 59 -0.72 -23.04 -24.34
CA GLN A 59 0.22 -23.55 -25.35
C GLN A 59 0.43 -25.07 -25.26
N GLY A 60 -0.25 -25.75 -24.33
CA GLY A 60 -0.07 -27.19 -24.10
C GLY A 60 1.06 -27.49 -23.11
N GLU A 61 1.30 -26.58 -22.17
CA GLU A 61 2.40 -26.64 -21.21
C GLU A 61 2.30 -27.85 -20.26
N ILE A 62 1.09 -28.40 -20.08
CA ILE A 62 0.79 -29.57 -19.26
C ILE A 62 -0.24 -30.45 -19.98
N GLU A 63 0.08 -31.72 -20.16
CA GLU A 63 -0.82 -32.73 -20.73
C GLU A 63 -2.05 -32.97 -19.83
N ASP A 64 -3.22 -33.19 -20.43
CA ASP A 64 -4.51 -33.40 -19.75
C ASP A 64 -4.93 -32.32 -18.73
N CYS A 65 -4.33 -31.13 -18.75
CA CYS A 65 -4.68 -30.06 -17.83
C CYS A 65 -6.12 -29.57 -18.07
N CYS A 66 -6.87 -29.38 -16.99
CA CYS A 66 -8.25 -28.88 -17.04
C CYS A 66 -8.35 -27.41 -16.60
N TYR A 67 -9.54 -26.81 -16.62
CA TYR A 67 -9.80 -25.50 -16.01
C TYR A 67 -10.96 -25.54 -15.02
N GLN A 68 -10.92 -24.64 -14.04
CA GLN A 68 -11.97 -24.48 -13.03
C GLN A 68 -13.13 -23.63 -13.57
N ASN A 69 -14.30 -23.74 -12.94
CA ASN A 69 -15.47 -22.87 -13.18
C ASN A 69 -15.22 -21.36 -12.98
N THR A 70 -14.11 -20.96 -12.34
CA THR A 70 -13.69 -19.54 -12.21
C THR A 70 -13.05 -18.97 -13.48
N VAL A 71 -12.90 -19.79 -14.53
CA VAL A 71 -12.24 -19.48 -15.79
C VAL A 71 -13.20 -19.68 -16.95
N ILE A 72 -13.30 -18.70 -17.85
CA ILE A 72 -13.97 -18.83 -19.14
C ILE A 72 -12.94 -19.34 -20.16
N ARG A 73 -13.23 -20.43 -20.87
CA ARG A 73 -12.38 -20.95 -21.96
C ARG A 73 -12.98 -20.62 -23.33
N PHE A 74 -12.39 -19.66 -24.03
CA PHE A 74 -12.65 -19.38 -25.45
C PHE A 74 -11.79 -20.30 -26.33
N ARG A 75 -12.46 -21.10 -27.18
CA ARG A 75 -11.81 -21.95 -28.18
C ARG A 75 -12.02 -21.37 -29.59
N PRO A 76 -11.01 -20.75 -30.22
CA PRO A 76 -11.15 -20.21 -31.57
C PRO A 76 -11.29 -21.33 -32.61
N HIS A 77 -12.09 -21.07 -33.65
CA HIS A 77 -12.28 -22.00 -34.78
C HIS A 77 -11.70 -21.45 -36.09
N LEU A 78 -11.93 -20.17 -36.39
CA LEU A 78 -11.46 -19.48 -37.62
C LEU A 78 -10.80 -18.13 -37.31
N VAL A 79 -10.27 -17.99 -36.09
CA VAL A 79 -9.54 -16.81 -35.60
C VAL A 79 -8.21 -17.31 -35.04
N LEU A 80 -7.12 -16.57 -35.24
CA LEU A 80 -5.84 -16.94 -34.65
C LEU A 80 -5.89 -16.76 -33.12
N PRO A 81 -5.53 -17.76 -32.29
CA PRO A 81 -5.52 -17.64 -30.83
C PRO A 81 -4.76 -16.41 -30.31
N ALA A 82 -3.62 -16.11 -30.94
CA ALA A 82 -2.79 -14.96 -30.59
C ALA A 82 -3.45 -13.61 -30.92
N TYR A 83 -4.33 -13.55 -31.93
CA TYR A 83 -5.11 -12.34 -32.22
C TYR A 83 -6.32 -12.21 -31.28
N ALA A 84 -7.02 -13.32 -30.98
CA ALA A 84 -8.09 -13.33 -29.97
C ALA A 84 -7.57 -12.85 -28.60
N MET A 85 -6.34 -13.23 -28.25
CA MET A 85 -5.64 -12.71 -27.07
C MET A 85 -5.52 -11.18 -27.07
N VAL A 86 -5.07 -10.58 -28.19
CA VAL A 86 -4.95 -9.13 -28.35
C VAL A 86 -6.32 -8.43 -28.21
N ALA A 87 -7.36 -8.97 -28.85
CA ALA A 87 -8.72 -8.43 -28.75
C ALA A 87 -9.26 -8.45 -27.30
N PHE A 88 -9.07 -9.55 -26.56
CA PHE A 88 -9.51 -9.63 -25.17
C PHE A 88 -8.67 -8.77 -24.22
N GLN A 89 -7.37 -8.62 -24.47
CA GLN A 89 -6.53 -7.66 -23.75
C GLN A 89 -7.02 -6.22 -23.97
N HIS A 90 -7.39 -5.86 -25.21
CA HIS A 90 -8.04 -4.59 -25.49
C HIS A 90 -9.39 -4.45 -24.74
N PHE A 91 -10.24 -5.48 -24.72
CA PHE A 91 -11.53 -5.45 -23.99
C PHE A 91 -11.37 -5.29 -22.48
N SER A 92 -10.32 -5.85 -21.88
CA SER A 92 -9.98 -5.63 -20.47
C SER A 92 -9.47 -4.19 -20.25
N ALA A 93 -8.49 -3.73 -21.04
CA ALA A 93 -7.88 -2.40 -20.91
C ALA A 93 -8.81 -1.22 -21.25
N SER A 94 -9.81 -1.43 -22.11
CA SER A 94 -10.86 -0.45 -22.44
C SER A 94 -12.08 -0.51 -21.51
N GLY A 95 -12.12 -1.47 -20.57
CA GLY A 95 -13.26 -1.66 -19.68
C GLY A 95 -14.53 -2.15 -20.38
N VAL A 96 -14.43 -2.82 -21.55
CA VAL A 96 -15.56 -3.54 -22.16
C VAL A 96 -16.04 -4.63 -21.20
N PHE A 97 -15.14 -5.50 -20.72
CA PHE A 97 -15.51 -6.58 -19.79
C PHE A 97 -16.10 -6.05 -18.48
N ALA A 98 -15.52 -4.98 -17.91
CA ALA A 98 -16.03 -4.34 -16.70
C ALA A 98 -17.45 -3.77 -16.86
N ARG A 99 -17.82 -3.28 -18.05
CA ARG A 99 -19.16 -2.72 -18.32
C ARG A 99 -20.25 -3.78 -18.47
N VAL A 100 -19.92 -4.97 -18.99
CA VAL A 100 -20.88 -6.07 -19.12
C VAL A 100 -20.92 -7.00 -17.90
N ALA A 101 -19.87 -6.97 -17.07
CA ALA A 101 -19.83 -7.68 -15.81
C ALA A 101 -20.89 -7.15 -14.81
N ARG A 102 -21.32 -8.01 -13.89
CA ARG A 102 -22.36 -7.69 -12.89
C ARG A 102 -21.93 -8.18 -11.52
N GLY A 103 -22.41 -7.49 -10.49
CA GLY A 103 -22.20 -7.83 -9.08
C GLY A 103 -21.80 -6.63 -8.24
N VAL A 104 -22.04 -6.71 -6.93
CA VAL A 104 -21.63 -5.69 -5.95
C VAL A 104 -20.43 -6.26 -5.18
N GLY A 105 -19.28 -5.61 -5.27
CA GLY A 105 -18.01 -6.14 -4.76
C GLY A 105 -17.30 -7.00 -5.81
N ILE A 106 -17.70 -8.26 -5.97
CA ILE A 106 -17.17 -9.14 -7.01
C ILE A 106 -17.97 -8.94 -8.30
N GLN A 107 -17.27 -8.64 -9.40
CA GLN A 107 -17.86 -8.52 -10.73
C GLN A 107 -17.64 -9.82 -11.52
N HIS A 108 -18.72 -10.41 -12.02
CA HIS A 108 -18.72 -11.60 -12.86
C HIS A 108 -19.06 -11.26 -14.31
N LEU A 109 -18.18 -11.64 -15.24
CA LEU A 109 -18.38 -11.53 -16.69
C LEU A 109 -19.42 -12.55 -17.18
N GLY A 110 -19.25 -13.83 -16.83
CA GLY A 110 -20.13 -14.94 -17.24
C GLY A 110 -20.02 -15.31 -18.72
N ALA A 111 -19.94 -16.62 -19.02
CA ALA A 111 -19.69 -17.13 -20.37
C ALA A 111 -20.72 -16.67 -21.42
N ALA A 112 -22.02 -16.63 -21.08
CA ALA A 112 -23.07 -16.20 -22.02
C ALA A 112 -22.92 -14.72 -22.44
N ARG A 113 -22.73 -13.81 -21.48
CA ARG A 113 -22.51 -12.37 -21.76
C ARG A 113 -21.20 -12.11 -22.49
N PHE A 114 -20.18 -12.92 -22.24
CA PHE A 114 -18.93 -12.89 -23.02
C PHE A 114 -19.17 -13.30 -24.49
N ALA A 115 -20.01 -14.32 -24.74
CA ALA A 115 -20.36 -14.76 -26.10
C ALA A 115 -21.23 -13.75 -26.88
N GLU A 116 -21.96 -12.87 -26.19
CA GLU A 116 -22.73 -11.76 -26.78
C GLU A 116 -21.87 -10.56 -27.23
N LEU A 117 -20.57 -10.51 -26.86
CA LEU A 117 -19.70 -9.38 -27.20
C LEU A 117 -19.37 -9.33 -28.69
N THR A 118 -19.47 -8.14 -29.29
CA THR A 118 -19.00 -7.88 -30.65
C THR A 118 -17.50 -8.11 -30.75
N PHE A 119 -17.07 -9.05 -31.59
CA PHE A 119 -15.67 -9.40 -31.79
C PHE A 119 -15.10 -8.78 -33.10
N PRO A 120 -13.94 -8.10 -33.06
CA PRO A 120 -13.31 -7.52 -34.25
C PRO A 120 -12.66 -8.61 -35.11
N LEU A 121 -13.13 -8.82 -36.34
CA LEU A 121 -12.69 -9.90 -37.23
C LEU A 121 -12.01 -9.37 -38.51
N PRO A 122 -10.69 -9.12 -38.52
CA PRO A 122 -9.92 -8.83 -39.72
C PRO A 122 -9.50 -10.12 -40.45
N PRO A 123 -8.98 -10.04 -41.70
CA PRO A 123 -8.38 -11.16 -42.45
C PRO A 123 -7.34 -11.97 -41.65
N LEU A 124 -7.18 -13.27 -41.92
CA LEU A 124 -6.24 -14.13 -41.18
C LEU A 124 -4.77 -13.67 -41.25
N ASN A 125 -4.35 -13.11 -42.38
CA ASN A 125 -3.00 -12.54 -42.53
C ASN A 125 -2.85 -11.26 -41.71
N GLU A 126 -3.87 -10.40 -41.68
CA GLU A 126 -3.87 -9.19 -40.86
C GLU A 126 -3.88 -9.54 -39.36
N GLN A 127 -4.70 -10.52 -38.94
CA GLN A 127 -4.67 -11.08 -37.58
C GLN A 127 -3.26 -11.52 -37.16
N ARG A 128 -2.52 -12.16 -38.08
CA ARG A 128 -1.13 -12.59 -37.85
C ARG A 128 -0.21 -11.39 -37.65
N ARG A 129 -0.22 -10.42 -38.58
CA ARG A 129 0.60 -9.19 -38.50
C ARG A 129 0.32 -8.41 -37.22
N ILE A 130 -0.96 -8.24 -36.86
CA ILE A 130 -1.41 -7.59 -35.62
C ILE A 130 -0.87 -8.32 -34.38
N ALA A 131 -1.01 -9.65 -34.33
CA ALA A 131 -0.56 -10.45 -33.19
C ALA A 131 0.97 -10.38 -33.01
N GLU A 132 1.74 -10.55 -34.08
CA GLU A 132 3.21 -10.50 -34.07
C GLU A 132 3.73 -9.13 -33.63
N ILE A 133 3.21 -8.03 -34.21
CA ILE A 133 3.62 -6.67 -33.85
C ILE A 133 3.19 -6.33 -32.41
N THR A 134 1.98 -6.70 -31.99
CA THR A 134 1.52 -6.44 -30.62
C THR A 134 2.36 -7.20 -29.60
N GLN A 135 2.70 -8.46 -29.88
CA GLN A 135 3.58 -9.27 -29.02
C GLN A 135 4.97 -8.65 -28.89
N GLN A 136 5.57 -8.20 -30.00
CA GLN A 136 6.86 -7.51 -29.99
C GLN A 136 6.79 -6.21 -29.16
N ARG A 137 5.83 -5.33 -29.46
CA ARG A 137 5.71 -4.03 -28.76
C ARG A 137 5.41 -4.18 -27.28
N ARG A 138 4.58 -5.16 -26.87
CA ARG A 138 4.35 -5.44 -25.44
C ARG A 138 5.60 -6.02 -24.75
N ALA A 139 6.44 -6.78 -25.46
CA ALA A 139 7.74 -7.19 -24.93
C ALA A 139 8.68 -6.00 -24.71
N GLU A 140 8.77 -5.07 -25.69
CA GLU A 140 9.54 -3.82 -25.57
C GLU A 140 9.06 -2.96 -24.37
N ILE A 141 7.74 -2.80 -24.20
CA ILE A 141 7.14 -2.08 -23.05
C ILE A 141 7.52 -2.75 -21.72
N ARG A 142 7.46 -4.09 -21.64
CA ARG A 142 7.83 -4.85 -20.44
C ARG A 142 9.32 -4.73 -20.11
N GLU A 143 10.20 -4.76 -21.11
CA GLU A 143 11.63 -4.49 -20.91
C GLU A 143 11.88 -3.06 -20.41
N ALA A 144 11.20 -2.07 -20.99
CA ALA A 144 11.29 -0.68 -20.54
C ALA A 144 10.82 -0.53 -19.08
N ARG A 145 9.71 -1.19 -18.70
CA ARG A 145 9.20 -1.26 -17.33
C ARG A 145 10.26 -1.81 -16.36
N ASN A 146 10.86 -2.94 -16.70
CA ASN A 146 11.89 -3.59 -15.88
C ASN A 146 13.16 -2.72 -15.74
N ARG A 147 13.63 -2.11 -16.84
CA ARG A 147 14.79 -1.19 -16.84
C ARG A 147 14.52 0.04 -15.95
N LEU A 148 13.33 0.65 -16.06
CA LEU A 148 12.93 1.79 -15.24
C LEU A 148 12.77 1.43 -13.76
N GLN A 149 12.22 0.25 -13.43
CA GLN A 149 12.14 -0.24 -12.05
C GLN A 149 13.52 -0.51 -11.45
N SER A 150 14.45 -1.10 -12.21
CA SER A 150 15.84 -1.28 -11.81
C SER A 150 16.55 0.08 -11.60
N ALA A 151 16.39 1.04 -12.51
CA ALA A 151 16.93 2.38 -12.35
C ALA A 151 16.37 3.08 -11.10
N LEU A 152 15.07 2.95 -10.82
CA LEU A 152 14.46 3.47 -9.59
C LEU A 152 15.04 2.81 -8.34
N ALA A 153 15.30 1.50 -8.35
CA ALA A 153 15.95 0.80 -7.24
C ALA A 153 17.38 1.33 -7.00
N HIS A 154 18.18 1.48 -8.06
CA HIS A 154 19.54 2.03 -7.98
C HIS A 154 19.56 3.49 -7.48
N LEU A 155 18.65 4.35 -7.94
CA LEU A 155 18.54 5.73 -7.46
C LEU A 155 18.17 5.80 -5.97
N ASN A 156 17.27 4.92 -5.52
CA ASN A 156 16.92 4.83 -4.09
C ASN A 156 18.08 4.28 -3.23
N GLU A 157 18.96 3.44 -3.79
CA GLU A 157 20.18 3.01 -3.12
C GLU A 157 21.20 4.16 -3.02
N GLN A 158 21.46 4.86 -4.12
CA GLN A 158 22.36 6.03 -4.14
C GLN A 158 21.94 7.11 -3.14
N VAL A 159 20.63 7.29 -2.92
CA VAL A 159 20.10 8.18 -1.87
C VAL A 159 20.48 7.68 -0.46
N ARG A 160 20.36 6.37 -0.19
CA ARG A 160 20.76 5.77 1.10
C ARG A 160 22.28 5.82 1.32
N GLU A 161 23.06 5.44 0.32
CA GLU A 161 24.52 5.51 0.32
C GLU A 161 25.02 6.95 0.54
N THR A 162 24.43 7.93 -0.14
CA THR A 162 24.77 9.35 0.06
C THR A 162 24.53 9.79 1.50
N MET A 163 23.39 9.42 2.09
CA MET A 163 23.11 9.73 3.51
C MET A 163 24.03 8.97 4.48
N ALA A 164 24.42 7.73 4.16
CA ALA A 164 25.35 6.96 4.97
C ALA A 164 26.76 7.58 4.96
N ALA A 165 27.32 7.84 3.78
CA ALA A 165 28.62 8.50 3.61
C ALA A 165 28.64 9.91 4.24
N ALA A 166 27.50 10.61 4.23
CA ALA A 166 27.35 11.90 4.89
C ALA A 166 27.54 11.84 6.42
N ILE A 167 27.05 10.78 7.07
CA ILE A 167 27.12 10.62 8.54
C ILE A 167 28.33 9.79 9.01
N ALA A 168 29.00 9.10 8.09
CA ALA A 168 30.29 8.43 8.32
C ALA A 168 31.50 9.37 8.10
N GLY A 169 31.26 10.58 7.55
CA GLY A 169 32.33 11.55 7.24
C GLY A 169 33.14 11.22 5.99
N GLU A 170 32.60 10.35 5.13
CA GLU A 170 33.21 9.90 3.87
C GLU A 170 32.81 10.78 2.68
N LEU A 171 31.71 11.55 2.80
CA LEU A 171 31.17 12.37 1.70
C LEU A 171 32.05 13.56 1.31
N VAL A 172 32.78 14.15 2.27
CA VAL A 172 33.61 15.34 2.05
C VAL A 172 35.02 15.15 2.62
N PRO A 173 36.07 15.73 2.01
CA PRO A 173 37.43 15.59 2.52
C PRO A 173 37.59 16.09 3.97
N GLN A 174 38.12 15.22 4.83
CA GLN A 174 38.50 15.55 6.20
C GLN A 174 39.62 16.59 6.19
N ARG A 175 39.45 17.70 6.92
CA ARG A 175 40.53 18.67 7.13
C ARG A 175 41.33 18.25 8.36
N SER A 176 42.60 17.90 8.18
CA SER A 176 43.48 17.55 9.28
C SER A 176 43.75 18.77 10.17
N SER A 177 43.64 18.61 11.49
CA SER A 177 43.86 19.65 12.51
C SER A 177 45.36 19.95 12.73
N THR A 178 46.11 20.16 11.65
CA THR A 178 47.58 20.23 11.64
C THR A 178 48.16 21.30 10.72
N VAL A 179 47.70 22.55 10.86
CA VAL A 179 48.53 23.74 10.58
C VAL A 179 48.18 24.86 11.59
N GLY A 180 49.19 25.41 12.28
CA GLY A 180 49.13 26.79 12.77
C GLY A 180 48.75 27.05 14.25
N SER A 181 49.46 26.47 15.22
CA SER A 181 49.47 26.95 16.63
C SER A 181 50.86 26.81 17.29
N GLN A 182 51.91 27.36 16.67
CA GLN A 182 53.14 27.72 17.38
C GLN A 182 53.13 29.21 17.69
N GLU A 183 52.40 29.62 18.73
CA GLU A 183 52.68 30.89 19.38
C GLU A 183 52.45 30.82 20.90
N GLN A 184 53.58 30.72 21.61
CA GLN A 184 53.84 31.12 23.00
C GLN A 184 52.78 30.76 24.07
N ALA A 185 53.11 29.73 24.86
CA ALA A 185 52.43 29.42 26.10
C ALA A 185 52.40 30.60 27.08
N ARG A 186 51.20 30.94 27.57
CA ARG A 186 51.00 31.61 28.86
C ARG A 186 50.15 30.71 29.76
N PRO A 187 50.59 30.36 30.98
CA PRO A 187 49.82 29.51 31.87
C PRO A 187 48.63 30.31 32.42
N THR A 188 47.42 29.97 31.99
CA THR A 188 46.19 30.54 32.57
C THR A 188 45.39 29.42 33.22
N GLN A 189 44.96 29.71 34.46
CA GLN A 189 44.48 28.77 35.48
C GLN A 189 43.40 27.78 35.01
N GLN A 190 43.43 26.59 35.62
CA GLN A 190 42.35 25.59 35.55
C GLN A 190 41.01 26.21 35.95
N LEU A 191 40.15 26.47 34.98
CA LEU A 191 38.74 26.77 35.22
C LEU A 191 38.00 25.46 35.53
N ASN A 192 37.95 25.13 36.82
CA ASN A 192 37.03 24.13 37.36
C ASN A 192 35.59 24.54 37.01
N ILE A 193 35.01 23.93 35.97
CA ILE A 193 33.57 24.02 35.70
C ILE A 193 32.86 23.16 36.75
N SER A 194 32.65 23.76 37.93
CA SER A 194 31.80 23.21 38.97
C SER A 194 30.37 23.09 38.43
N SER A 195 29.79 21.91 38.56
CA SER A 195 28.46 21.52 38.07
C SER A 195 27.32 22.21 38.81
N ARG A 196 27.17 23.53 38.60
CA ARG A 196 26.04 24.32 39.10
C ARG A 196 24.77 24.04 38.29
N ARG A 197 24.03 23.01 38.68
CA ARG A 197 22.62 22.81 38.28
C ARG A 197 21.81 24.10 38.53
N PRO A 198 21.06 24.63 37.55
CA PRO A 198 20.06 25.64 37.83
C PRO A 198 18.92 25.02 38.65
N ARG A 199 18.41 25.74 39.66
CA ARG A 199 17.18 25.36 40.37
C ARG A 199 15.99 25.43 39.40
N ARG A 200 15.51 24.30 38.91
CA ARG A 200 14.19 24.20 38.23
C ARG A 200 13.09 24.68 39.19
N LYS A 201 12.24 25.60 38.73
CA LYS A 201 10.88 25.74 39.28
C LYS A 201 10.06 24.53 38.83
N ALA A 202 9.11 24.10 39.66
CA ALA A 202 8.37 22.85 39.44
C ALA A 202 7.52 22.90 38.16
N ALA A 203 7.59 21.81 37.38
CA ALA A 203 6.62 21.48 36.34
C ALA A 203 5.53 20.55 36.94
N PRO A 204 4.30 20.51 36.38
CA PRO A 204 3.25 19.62 36.86
C PRO A 204 3.61 18.13 36.65
N PRO A 205 3.02 17.21 37.43
CA PRO A 205 3.51 15.84 37.53
C PRO A 205 3.28 15.02 36.27
N SER A 206 4.37 14.47 35.72
CA SER A 206 4.32 13.32 34.80
C SER A 206 4.25 12.04 35.62
N LEU A 207 3.47 11.06 35.16
CA LEU A 207 3.39 9.73 35.79
C LEU A 207 4.73 8.99 35.66
N PRO A 208 5.10 8.14 36.64
CA PRO A 208 6.39 7.46 36.62
C PRO A 208 6.35 6.19 35.76
N ASP A 209 7.06 6.21 34.63
CA ASP A 209 7.54 4.96 34.01
C ASP A 209 8.66 4.41 34.88
N GLN A 210 8.39 3.28 35.56
CA GLN A 210 9.43 2.45 36.16
C GLN A 210 9.97 1.51 35.08
N ASP A 211 11.27 1.58 34.82
CA ASP A 211 12.15 0.43 34.57
C ASP A 211 13.57 0.95 34.28
N ASP A 212 14.43 0.94 35.31
CA ASP A 212 15.85 1.28 35.21
C ASP A 212 16.66 0.03 34.83
N HIS A 213 17.04 -0.05 33.56
CA HIS A 213 18.02 -1.00 33.07
C HIS A 213 19.14 -0.25 32.35
N SER A 214 20.35 -0.41 32.88
CA SER A 214 21.58 0.24 32.41
C SER A 214 21.76 0.06 30.90
N VAL A 215 21.60 1.14 30.14
CA VAL A 215 21.95 1.17 28.73
C VAL A 215 23.48 1.13 28.62
N SER A 216 24.00 0.16 27.88
CA SER A 216 25.42 0.00 27.56
C SER A 216 26.00 1.24 26.88
N ASP A 217 27.30 1.50 27.03
CA ASP A 217 27.97 2.67 26.42
C ASP A 217 27.62 2.83 24.92
N PRO A 218 27.01 3.95 24.51
CA PRO A 218 26.55 4.15 23.13
C PRO A 218 27.70 4.25 22.11
N GLU A 219 28.94 4.48 22.56
CA GLU A 219 30.13 4.39 21.70
C GLU A 219 30.38 2.95 21.21
N ALA A 220 30.09 1.92 22.01
CA ALA A 220 30.47 0.53 21.69
C ALA A 220 29.63 -0.11 20.57
N ALA A 221 28.46 0.46 20.27
CA ALA A 221 27.55 -0.01 19.21
C ALA A 221 27.64 0.81 17.91
N SER A 222 28.50 1.85 17.89
CA SER A 222 28.53 2.85 16.83
C SER A 222 29.82 2.71 16.00
N GLY A 223 29.71 2.83 14.68
CA GLY A 223 30.82 2.58 13.74
C GLY A 223 32.00 3.54 13.88
N PRO A 224 33.13 3.26 13.20
CA PRO A 224 34.30 4.15 13.21
C PRO A 224 33.93 5.51 12.62
N LEU A 225 34.37 6.59 13.29
CA LEU A 225 34.25 7.96 12.81
C LEU A 225 35.63 8.54 12.48
N PRO A 226 35.69 9.62 11.67
CA PRO A 226 36.91 10.41 11.51
C PRO A 226 37.41 10.96 12.85
N SER A 227 38.72 11.10 13.02
CA SER A 227 39.34 11.53 14.29
C SER A 227 38.98 12.96 14.73
N SER A 228 38.40 13.75 13.84
CA SER A 228 37.84 15.10 14.06
C SER A 228 36.42 15.09 14.64
N TRP A 229 35.74 13.94 14.65
CA TRP A 229 34.33 13.79 15.04
C TRP A 229 34.21 13.17 16.43
N LYS A 230 33.01 13.24 17.01
CA LYS A 230 32.66 12.57 18.27
C LYS A 230 31.26 11.97 18.21
N TRP A 231 31.08 10.85 18.91
CA TRP A 231 29.75 10.40 19.31
C TRP A 231 29.26 11.23 20.50
N VAL A 232 28.01 11.68 20.45
CA VAL A 232 27.28 12.36 21.53
C VAL A 232 25.85 11.82 21.58
N SER A 233 25.09 12.07 22.65
CA SER A 233 23.65 11.74 22.61
C SER A 233 22.87 12.83 21.87
N VAL A 234 21.73 12.47 21.26
CA VAL A 234 20.80 13.46 20.67
C VAL A 234 20.38 14.51 21.70
N GLY A 235 20.17 14.12 22.95
CA GLY A 235 19.80 15.01 24.05
C GLY A 235 20.87 16.06 24.43
N ASP A 236 22.14 15.81 24.10
CA ASP A 236 23.23 16.78 24.31
C ASP A 236 23.27 17.90 23.25
N LEU A 237 22.46 17.76 22.18
CA LEU A 237 22.47 18.66 21.01
C LEU A 237 21.23 19.53 20.85
N GLY A 238 20.12 19.19 21.51
CA GLY A 238 18.85 19.90 21.37
C GLY A 238 17.73 19.43 22.30
N ASP A 239 16.76 20.32 22.54
CA ASP A 239 15.60 20.01 23.39
C ASP A 239 14.66 19.03 22.67
N VAL A 240 14.56 17.80 23.17
CA VAL A 240 13.55 16.82 22.75
C VAL A 240 12.25 17.01 23.54
N ALA A 241 11.11 17.12 22.86
CA ALA A 241 9.79 17.13 23.49
C ALA A 241 8.72 16.45 22.63
N VAL A 242 7.81 15.72 23.27
CA VAL A 242 6.56 15.22 22.65
C VAL A 242 5.54 16.36 22.59
N GLY A 243 4.70 16.39 21.55
CA GLY A 243 3.63 17.38 21.44
C GLY A 243 2.46 17.14 22.39
N ARG A 244 1.42 17.98 22.27
CA ARG A 244 0.29 17.95 23.20
C ARG A 244 -0.73 16.85 22.86
N GLN A 245 -1.19 16.12 23.88
CA GLN A 245 -2.27 15.14 23.74
C GLN A 245 -3.62 15.84 23.50
N ARG A 246 -4.42 15.30 22.57
CA ARG A 246 -5.78 15.81 22.31
C ARG A 246 -6.69 15.59 23.51
N SER A 247 -7.52 16.58 23.83
CA SER A 247 -8.58 16.51 24.85
C SER A 247 -9.92 16.98 24.26
N PRO A 248 -10.64 16.15 23.48
CA PRO A 248 -11.80 16.60 22.69
C PRO A 248 -12.90 17.27 23.51
N GLY A 249 -13.24 16.73 24.69
CA GLY A 249 -14.26 17.28 25.60
C GLY A 249 -13.89 18.60 26.29
N LYS A 250 -12.74 19.20 25.98
CA LYS A 250 -12.33 20.53 26.48
C LYS A 250 -12.21 21.58 25.37
N HIS A 251 -12.77 21.32 24.19
CA HIS A 251 -12.72 22.26 23.08
C HIS A 251 -13.78 23.37 23.24
N THR A 252 -13.31 24.56 23.60
CA THR A 252 -14.06 25.81 23.75
C THR A 252 -13.98 26.70 22.50
N GLY A 253 -13.04 26.44 21.58
CA GLY A 253 -12.73 27.25 20.40
C GLY A 253 -12.01 28.57 20.69
N ARG A 254 -11.98 29.04 21.94
CA ARG A 254 -11.43 30.35 22.35
C ARG A 254 -9.93 30.51 22.11
N HIS A 255 -9.21 29.40 21.97
CA HIS A 255 -7.77 29.39 21.73
C HIS A 255 -7.41 28.42 20.60
N ALA A 256 -8.29 28.24 19.61
CA ALA A 256 -8.04 27.44 18.43
C ALA A 256 -6.68 27.79 17.81
N THR A 257 -5.87 26.77 17.58
CA THR A 257 -4.49 26.88 17.07
C THR A 257 -4.24 25.71 16.13
N LYS A 258 -3.70 26.00 14.93
CA LYS A 258 -3.28 24.97 13.98
C LYS A 258 -2.15 24.14 14.56
N TYR A 259 -2.17 22.83 14.31
CA TYR A 259 -1.14 21.95 14.81
C TYR A 259 -0.69 20.88 13.81
N VAL A 260 0.61 20.57 13.83
CA VAL A 260 1.22 19.47 13.09
C VAL A 260 0.95 18.14 13.82
N ARG A 261 0.49 17.13 13.08
CA ARG A 261 0.36 15.72 13.51
C ARG A 261 1.22 14.82 12.62
N ALA A 262 1.44 13.57 13.02
CA ALA A 262 2.24 12.62 12.23
C ALA A 262 1.80 12.47 10.77
N ALA A 263 0.50 12.64 10.47
CA ALA A 263 -0.03 12.61 9.10
C ALA A 263 0.51 13.74 8.21
N ASN A 264 0.87 14.90 8.78
CA ASN A 264 1.46 16.03 8.06
C ASN A 264 2.96 15.82 7.75
N ILE A 265 3.62 14.80 8.32
CA ILE A 265 5.06 14.55 8.13
C ILE A 265 5.23 13.44 7.06
N THR A 266 5.44 13.86 5.83
CA THR A 266 5.60 13.00 4.65
C THR A 266 7.08 12.70 4.38
N PRO A 267 7.41 11.68 3.56
CA PRO A 267 8.80 11.45 3.10
C PRO A 267 9.44 12.66 2.40
N HIS A 268 8.63 13.52 1.78
CA HIS A 268 9.10 14.68 1.01
C HIS A 268 9.18 15.98 1.85
N GLY A 269 8.70 15.97 3.10
CA GLY A 269 8.61 17.15 3.96
C GLY A 269 7.23 17.30 4.59
N LEU A 270 6.86 18.52 4.94
CA LEU A 270 5.59 18.82 5.57
C LEU A 270 4.48 19.01 4.54
N ASP A 271 3.38 18.28 4.67
CA ASP A 271 2.10 18.59 4.02
C ASP A 271 1.24 19.39 5.00
N LEU A 272 1.03 20.67 4.68
CA LEU A 272 0.29 21.63 5.51
C LEU A 272 -1.09 21.97 4.93
N THR A 273 -1.54 21.25 3.88
CA THR A 273 -2.85 21.49 3.24
C THR A 273 -4.01 21.12 4.16
N ASP A 274 -3.86 20.05 4.95
CA ASP A 274 -4.77 19.59 5.98
C ASP A 274 -4.14 19.79 7.38
N LEU A 275 -4.11 21.04 7.86
CA LEU A 275 -3.83 21.36 9.26
C LEU A 275 -5.12 21.46 10.06
N LEU A 276 -5.25 20.61 11.09
CA LEU A 276 -6.35 20.66 12.04
C LEU A 276 -6.05 21.67 13.15
N GLU A 277 -7.11 22.08 13.86
CA GLU A 277 -7.04 22.99 14.99
C GLU A 277 -7.48 22.31 16.29
N MET A 278 -6.87 22.73 17.40
CA MET A 278 -7.40 22.48 18.75
C MET A 278 -7.04 23.64 19.67
N ASP A 279 -7.72 23.78 20.81
CA ASP A 279 -7.42 24.86 21.76
C ASP A 279 -6.07 24.67 22.43
N PHE A 280 -5.14 25.60 22.28
CA PHE A 280 -3.94 25.72 23.12
C PHE A 280 -4.03 27.00 23.94
N THR A 281 -4.15 26.90 25.27
CA THR A 281 -4.11 28.07 26.16
C THR A 281 -2.79 28.86 25.97
N PRO A 282 -2.72 30.14 26.35
CA PRO A 282 -1.51 30.94 26.17
C PRO A 282 -0.23 30.28 26.71
N ALA A 283 -0.28 29.68 27.90
CA ALA A 283 0.85 28.95 28.49
C ALA A 283 1.21 27.65 27.73
N GLU A 284 0.23 26.97 27.15
CA GLU A 284 0.48 25.82 26.29
C GLU A 284 1.07 26.25 24.94
N ARG A 285 0.68 27.41 24.39
CA ARG A 285 1.34 27.97 23.18
C ARG A 285 2.80 28.30 23.45
N GLU A 286 3.15 28.87 24.59
CA GLU A 286 4.56 29.09 24.98
C GLU A 286 5.39 27.80 25.00
N THR A 287 4.77 26.68 25.37
CA THR A 287 5.42 25.36 25.48
C THR A 287 5.49 24.61 24.14
N PHE A 288 4.38 24.60 23.39
CA PHE A 288 4.19 23.77 22.21
C PHE A 288 4.27 24.54 20.88
N ALA A 289 4.53 25.84 20.87
CA ALA A 289 4.80 26.57 19.63
C ALA A 289 6.07 26.04 18.94
N LEU A 290 5.91 25.78 17.64
CA LEU A 290 6.98 25.48 16.71
C LEU A 290 7.79 26.74 16.44
N LYS A 291 9.11 26.59 16.42
CA LYS A 291 10.06 27.64 16.09
C LYS A 291 10.80 27.26 14.83
N VAL A 292 11.19 28.25 14.03
CA VAL A 292 12.07 28.06 12.87
C VAL A 292 13.28 27.23 13.31
N ASN A 293 13.62 26.22 12.51
CA ASN A 293 14.66 25.22 12.75
C ASN A 293 14.32 24.07 13.71
N ASP A 294 13.09 23.94 14.20
CA ASP A 294 12.63 22.71 14.84
C ASP A 294 12.63 21.55 13.82
N VAL A 295 13.17 20.39 14.21
CA VAL A 295 13.08 19.16 13.43
C VAL A 295 11.98 18.28 14.04
N LEU A 296 10.99 17.93 13.21
CA LEU A 296 9.79 17.19 13.61
C LEU A 296 9.87 15.75 13.12
N LEU A 297 9.60 14.80 14.01
CA LEU A 297 9.66 13.37 13.75
C LEU A 297 8.32 12.68 14.07
N THR A 298 7.94 11.69 13.26
CA THR A 298 6.79 10.82 13.60
C THR A 298 7.14 9.89 14.77
N GLU A 299 6.38 9.99 15.86
CA GLU A 299 6.60 9.22 17.08
C GLU A 299 6.29 7.72 16.89
N ALA A 300 5.19 7.42 16.18
CA ALA A 300 4.70 6.05 16.02
C ALA A 300 4.25 5.74 14.59
N SER A 301 4.34 4.46 14.21
CA SER A 301 3.91 3.94 12.90
C SER A 301 3.56 2.46 12.96
N GLY A 302 2.59 2.03 12.15
CA GLY A 302 2.28 0.61 11.91
C GLY A 302 3.30 -0.13 11.03
N SER A 303 4.35 0.56 10.59
CA SER A 303 5.50 -0.01 9.86
C SER A 303 6.79 0.62 10.38
N GLY A 304 7.78 -0.22 10.73
CA GLY A 304 9.08 0.23 11.25
C GLY A 304 9.84 1.15 10.29
N ALA A 305 9.75 0.90 8.98
CA ALA A 305 10.33 1.75 7.92
C ALA A 305 9.69 3.15 7.80
N GLN A 306 8.68 3.45 8.62
CA GLN A 306 7.97 4.73 8.64
C GLN A 306 7.98 5.41 10.02
N VAL A 307 8.63 4.83 11.03
CA VAL A 307 8.88 5.45 12.34
C VAL A 307 9.98 6.51 12.19
N GLY A 308 9.83 7.65 12.87
CA GLY A 308 10.82 8.72 12.87
C GLY A 308 11.01 9.41 11.52
N ARG A 309 10.00 9.41 10.64
CA ARG A 309 10.01 10.25 9.43
C ARG A 309 10.21 11.70 9.85
N ALA A 310 11.22 12.36 9.29
CA ALA A 310 11.72 13.66 9.76
C ALA A 310 11.57 14.79 8.73
N ALA A 311 11.12 15.95 9.20
CA ALA A 311 11.04 17.19 8.43
C ALA A 311 11.48 18.42 9.25
N LEU A 312 12.03 19.43 8.59
CA LEU A 312 12.45 20.69 9.21
C LEU A 312 11.31 21.71 9.12
N TRP A 313 10.97 22.36 10.23
CA TRP A 313 10.04 23.48 10.30
C TRP A 313 10.75 24.78 9.95
N LYS A 314 10.23 25.51 8.95
CA LYS A 314 10.79 26.76 8.44
C LYS A 314 10.00 28.00 8.87
N GLY A 315 8.93 27.84 9.65
CA GLY A 315 8.04 28.94 10.04
C GLY A 315 6.85 29.11 9.08
N GLU A 316 6.41 28.03 8.46
CA GLU A 316 5.39 28.02 7.40
C GLU A 316 4.01 28.52 7.87
N VAL A 317 3.71 28.38 9.16
CA VAL A 317 2.45 28.85 9.78
C VAL A 317 2.76 29.49 11.13
N ASP A 318 2.42 30.79 11.27
CA ASP A 318 2.64 31.51 12.53
C ASP A 318 1.83 30.91 13.69
N GLY A 319 2.42 30.91 14.89
CA GLY A 319 1.84 30.36 16.11
C GLY A 319 1.52 28.85 16.08
N CYS A 320 1.94 28.10 15.05
CA CYS A 320 1.59 26.69 14.91
C CYS A 320 2.18 25.83 16.04
N CYS A 321 1.39 24.88 16.53
CA CYS A 321 1.80 23.93 17.57
C CYS A 321 1.95 22.50 17.03
N TYR A 322 2.20 21.51 17.89
CA TYR A 322 2.31 20.11 17.50
C TYR A 322 1.61 19.15 18.48
N GLN A 323 1.09 18.05 17.93
CA GLN A 323 0.37 17.00 18.66
C GLN A 323 1.32 15.96 19.26
N ASN A 324 0.86 15.19 20.24
CA ASN A 324 1.65 14.10 20.84
C ASN A 324 2.12 13.01 19.87
N THR A 325 1.54 12.90 18.66
CA THR A 325 2.06 11.99 17.61
C THR A 325 3.38 12.47 16.97
N VAL A 326 3.89 13.63 17.39
CA VAL A 326 5.09 14.28 16.86
C VAL A 326 6.09 14.50 18.00
N ILE A 327 7.32 14.06 17.78
CA ILE A 327 8.49 14.47 18.56
C ILE A 327 9.10 15.70 17.88
N ARG A 328 9.42 16.72 18.67
CA ARG A 328 10.14 17.91 18.22
C ARG A 328 11.54 17.91 18.85
N PHE A 329 12.56 17.86 18.00
CA PHE A 329 13.95 18.16 18.33
C PHE A 329 14.24 19.64 18.01
N ARG A 330 14.69 20.40 19.00
CA ARG A 330 15.07 21.81 18.83
C ARG A 330 16.59 21.95 19.00
N PRO A 331 17.39 22.06 17.92
CA PRO A 331 18.84 22.10 18.02
C PRO A 331 19.36 23.35 18.74
N HIS A 332 20.42 23.18 19.53
CA HIS A 332 21.20 24.29 20.10
C HIS A 332 22.72 24.19 19.85
N SER A 333 23.25 22.98 19.60
CA SER A 333 24.69 22.74 19.38
C SER A 333 25.03 22.11 18.02
N VAL A 334 24.06 22.01 17.11
CA VAL A 334 24.20 21.34 15.80
C VAL A 334 23.43 22.09 14.72
N ALA A 335 23.90 22.06 13.48
CA ALA A 335 23.18 22.61 12.33
C ALA A 335 21.84 21.87 12.12
N PRO A 336 20.69 22.57 12.01
CA PRO A 336 19.37 21.95 11.88
C PRO A 336 19.25 21.01 10.68
N GLU A 337 19.83 21.39 9.55
CA GLU A 337 19.84 20.58 8.33
C GLU A 337 20.72 19.34 8.44
N TYR A 338 21.80 19.39 9.23
CA TYR A 338 22.63 18.22 9.52
C TYR A 338 21.91 17.26 10.47
N ALA A 339 21.21 17.78 11.49
CA ALA A 339 20.35 16.97 12.34
C ALA A 339 19.21 16.29 11.54
N LEU A 340 18.54 17.02 10.64
CA LEU A 340 17.56 16.45 9.71
C LEU A 340 18.16 15.31 8.87
N LEU A 341 19.39 15.48 8.37
CA LEU A 341 20.08 14.47 7.58
C LEU A 341 20.38 13.19 8.37
N VAL A 342 20.93 13.32 9.58
CA VAL A 342 21.17 12.17 10.49
C VAL A 342 19.86 11.44 10.80
N PHE A 343 18.79 12.16 11.13
CA PHE A 343 17.51 11.53 11.43
C PHE A 343 16.85 10.88 10.21
N ARG A 344 17.00 11.44 9.01
CA ARG A 344 16.59 10.78 7.76
C ARG A 344 17.37 9.50 7.51
N HIS A 345 18.67 9.48 7.78
CA HIS A 345 19.44 8.24 7.76
C HIS A 345 18.92 7.23 8.79
N TYR A 346 18.66 7.63 10.05
CA TYR A 346 18.18 6.72 11.10
C TYR A 346 16.80 6.12 10.83
N GLY A 347 15.92 6.83 10.11
CA GLY A 347 14.70 6.26 9.57
C GLY A 347 14.95 5.24 8.46
N ALA A 348 15.86 5.56 7.53
CA ALA A 348 16.17 4.72 6.37
C ALA A 348 16.97 3.44 6.69
N SER A 349 17.91 3.51 7.64
CA SER A 349 18.72 2.35 8.09
C SER A 349 18.05 1.54 9.22
N GLY A 350 16.88 1.97 9.68
CA GLY A 350 16.10 1.26 10.70
C GLY A 350 16.58 1.45 12.14
N VAL A 351 17.52 2.36 12.42
CA VAL A 351 17.93 2.73 13.79
C VAL A 351 16.73 3.15 14.62
N PHE A 352 15.81 3.94 14.06
CA PHE A 352 14.57 4.31 14.74
C PHE A 352 13.62 3.12 14.98
N ALA A 353 13.56 2.16 14.05
CA ALA A 353 12.74 0.96 14.21
C ALA A 353 13.30 0.04 15.31
N GLN A 354 14.63 -0.08 15.43
CA GLN A 354 15.30 -0.84 16.49
C GLN A 354 15.13 -0.21 17.88
N ALA A 355 15.10 1.13 17.96
CA ALA A 355 14.88 1.85 19.21
C ALA A 355 13.40 1.91 19.63
N ALA A 356 12.48 1.75 18.69
CA ALA A 356 11.05 1.70 18.94
C ALA A 356 10.64 0.39 19.66
N ARG A 357 9.51 0.42 20.39
CA ARG A 357 8.88 -0.80 20.94
C ARG A 357 7.42 -0.89 20.49
N GLY A 358 6.88 -2.11 20.49
CA GLY A 358 5.47 -2.40 20.28
C GLY A 358 5.24 -3.52 19.27
N VAL A 359 4.13 -4.25 19.43
CA VAL A 359 3.68 -5.28 18.48
C VAL A 359 2.63 -4.63 17.56
N GLY A 360 2.86 -4.70 16.25
CA GLY A 360 2.02 -4.02 15.25
C GLY A 360 2.38 -2.53 15.09
N ILE A 361 2.09 -1.69 16.08
CA ILE A 361 2.50 -0.28 16.08
C ILE A 361 3.83 -0.14 16.83
N GLN A 362 4.84 0.36 16.14
CA GLN A 362 6.15 0.68 16.71
C GLN A 362 6.16 2.14 17.15
N HIS A 363 6.57 2.39 18.40
CA HIS A 363 6.60 3.71 19.03
C HIS A 363 8.01 4.05 19.53
N LEU A 364 8.57 5.14 18.99
CA LEU A 364 9.84 5.74 19.36
C LEU A 364 9.55 6.84 20.39
N GLY A 365 9.70 6.53 21.68
CA GLY A 365 9.47 7.52 22.75
C GLY A 365 10.61 8.55 22.85
N ALA A 366 10.26 9.78 23.22
CA ALA A 366 11.22 10.91 23.32
C ALA A 366 12.48 10.62 24.16
N SER A 367 12.33 9.92 25.29
CA SER A 367 13.48 9.56 26.15
C SER A 367 14.49 8.68 25.41
N ARG A 368 14.03 7.72 24.60
CA ARG A 368 14.93 6.85 23.82
C ARG A 368 15.55 7.58 22.65
N PHE A 369 14.76 8.42 21.96
CA PHE A 369 15.26 9.27 20.90
C PHE A 369 16.39 10.19 21.40
N ALA A 370 16.24 10.78 22.60
CA ALA A 370 17.28 11.59 23.23
C ALA A 370 18.55 10.80 23.57
N THR A 371 18.46 9.51 23.91
CA THR A 371 19.62 8.65 24.19
C THR A 371 20.31 8.06 22.96
N LEU A 372 19.78 8.25 21.74
CA LEU A 372 20.43 7.72 20.55
C LEU A 372 21.82 8.34 20.35
N PRO A 373 22.83 7.55 19.91
CA PRO A 373 24.10 8.11 19.50
C PRO A 373 23.89 9.05 18.30
N PHE A 374 24.72 10.06 18.18
CA PHE A 374 24.69 11.04 17.10
C PHE A 374 26.13 11.39 16.69
N PRO A 375 26.48 11.33 15.38
CA PRO A 375 27.83 11.63 14.91
C PRO A 375 27.99 13.14 14.71
N LEU A 376 28.85 13.78 15.50
CA LEU A 376 29.04 15.23 15.51
C LEU A 376 30.36 15.67 14.85
N PRO A 377 30.33 16.15 13.59
CA PRO A 377 31.45 16.84 12.95
C PRO A 377 31.63 18.27 13.47
N PRO A 378 32.79 18.90 13.20
CA PRO A 378 32.99 20.35 13.36
C PRO A 378 31.97 21.19 12.57
N PRO A 379 31.58 22.40 13.02
CA PRO A 379 30.54 23.20 12.36
C PRO A 379 30.78 23.54 10.87
N GLU A 380 32.03 23.85 10.49
CA GLU A 380 32.38 24.06 9.07
C GLU A 380 32.17 22.80 8.21
N GLU A 381 32.32 21.62 8.82
CA GLU A 381 32.15 20.36 8.12
C GLU A 381 30.68 19.95 8.03
N GLN A 382 29.87 20.20 9.07
CA GLN A 382 28.41 20.11 8.99
C GLN A 382 27.86 20.89 7.78
N ALA A 383 28.31 22.13 7.58
CA ALA A 383 27.90 22.96 6.45
C ALA A 383 28.31 22.36 5.09
N ARG A 384 29.55 21.85 4.96
CA ARG A 384 30.03 21.18 3.73
C ARG A 384 29.25 19.91 3.42
N ILE A 385 29.00 19.06 4.43
CA ILE A 385 28.23 17.83 4.28
C ILE A 385 26.80 18.14 3.84
N VAL A 386 26.13 19.12 4.47
CA VAL A 386 24.77 19.53 4.11
C VAL A 386 24.70 20.04 2.67
N ALA A 387 25.66 20.86 2.24
CA ALA A 387 25.70 21.37 0.88
C ALA A 387 25.89 20.26 -0.17
N GLU A 388 26.89 19.39 0.02
CA GLU A 388 27.17 18.29 -0.91
C GLU A 388 26.04 17.25 -0.94
N THR A 389 25.48 16.92 0.23
CA THR A 389 24.34 16.01 0.33
C THR A 389 23.12 16.58 -0.40
N ARG A 390 22.81 17.87 -0.21
CA ARG A 390 21.71 18.54 -0.91
C ARG A 390 21.88 18.43 -2.43
N ASN A 391 23.05 18.77 -2.96
CA ASN A 391 23.34 18.69 -4.40
C ASN A 391 23.07 17.29 -4.97
N ARG A 392 23.51 16.23 -4.28
CA ARG A 392 23.30 14.84 -4.71
C ARG A 392 21.85 14.39 -4.58
N LEU A 393 21.19 14.70 -3.46
CA LEU A 393 19.80 14.31 -3.21
C LEU A 393 18.82 15.05 -4.14
N ASP A 394 19.04 16.33 -4.43
CA ASP A 394 18.20 17.11 -5.35
C ASP A 394 18.32 16.57 -6.78
N SER A 395 19.55 16.22 -7.22
CA SER A 395 19.78 15.53 -8.50
C SER A 395 19.09 14.16 -8.57
N ALA A 396 19.21 13.35 -7.52
CA ALA A 396 18.55 12.05 -7.45
C ALA A 396 17.02 12.18 -7.46
N ALA A 397 16.46 13.16 -6.76
CA ALA A 397 15.01 13.41 -6.73
C ALA A 397 14.45 13.75 -8.13
N LEU A 398 15.15 14.57 -8.91
CA LEU A 398 14.77 14.88 -10.30
C LEU A 398 14.79 13.62 -11.19
N GLN A 399 15.80 12.76 -11.03
CA GLN A 399 15.91 11.51 -11.79
C GLN A 399 14.82 10.50 -11.39
N ILE A 400 14.53 10.36 -10.09
CA ILE A 400 13.44 9.54 -9.56
C ILE A 400 12.10 9.98 -10.14
N GLU A 401 11.83 11.28 -10.20
CA GLU A 401 10.55 11.78 -10.73
C GLU A 401 10.42 11.65 -12.26
N ALA A 402 11.53 11.76 -13.00
CA ALA A 402 11.57 11.45 -14.43
C ALA A 402 11.29 9.96 -14.71
N VAL A 403 11.87 9.05 -13.90
CA VAL A 403 11.64 7.60 -13.98
C VAL A 403 10.20 7.26 -13.60
N ASN A 404 9.67 7.83 -12.51
CA ASN A 404 8.27 7.66 -12.11
C ASN A 404 7.29 8.17 -13.18
N THR A 405 7.57 9.32 -13.77
CA THR A 405 6.78 9.87 -14.89
C THR A 405 6.78 8.93 -16.09
N SER A 406 7.91 8.31 -16.40
CA SER A 406 8.04 7.34 -17.49
C SER A 406 7.25 6.05 -17.18
N LEU A 407 7.38 5.51 -15.96
CA LEU A 407 6.62 4.35 -15.50
C LEU A 407 5.10 4.57 -15.56
N ARG A 408 4.63 5.77 -15.19
CA ARG A 408 3.22 6.17 -15.24
C ARG A 408 2.65 6.31 -16.66
N ARG A 409 3.48 6.32 -17.72
CA ARG A 409 3.02 6.38 -19.12
C ARG A 409 2.90 5.02 -19.80
N LEU A 410 3.59 3.99 -19.27
CA LEU A 410 3.62 2.66 -19.91
C LEU A 410 2.23 1.97 -20.00
N PRO A 411 1.31 2.07 -19.02
CA PRO A 411 -0.02 1.47 -19.14
C PRO A 411 -0.86 2.12 -20.25
N GLU A 412 -0.78 3.44 -20.38
CA GLU A 412 -1.43 4.23 -21.43
C GLU A 412 -0.89 3.87 -22.82
N MET A 413 0.44 3.78 -22.99
CA MET A 413 1.06 3.30 -24.23
C MET A 413 0.63 1.87 -24.59
N GLU A 414 0.50 0.99 -23.60
CA GLU A 414 0.03 -0.39 -23.80
C GLU A 414 -1.46 -0.43 -24.21
N LYS A 415 -2.29 0.46 -23.66
CA LYS A 415 -3.70 0.64 -24.03
C LYS A 415 -3.87 1.23 -25.44
N GLU A 416 -3.06 2.22 -25.81
CA GLU A 416 -3.03 2.83 -27.15
C GLU A 416 -2.62 1.79 -28.21
N LEU A 417 -1.57 1.02 -27.96
CA LEU A 417 -1.16 -0.11 -28.81
C LEU A 417 -2.30 -1.10 -29.04
N LEU A 418 -2.97 -1.53 -27.96
CA LEU A 418 -4.10 -2.48 -28.03
C LEU A 418 -5.33 -1.87 -28.75
N ALA A 419 -5.55 -0.56 -28.66
CA ALA A 419 -6.60 0.13 -29.39
C ALA A 419 -6.29 0.20 -30.90
N ALA A 420 -5.07 0.59 -31.28
CA ALA A 420 -4.63 0.61 -32.68
C ALA A 420 -4.66 -0.80 -33.31
N ALA A 421 -4.31 -1.84 -32.53
CA ALA A 421 -4.36 -3.24 -32.94
C ALA A 421 -5.78 -3.70 -33.32
N VAL A 422 -6.79 -3.29 -32.56
CA VAL A 422 -8.20 -3.66 -32.78
C VAL A 422 -8.91 -2.71 -33.76
N GLY A 423 -8.47 -1.46 -33.85
CA GLY A 423 -9.04 -0.45 -34.74
C GLY A 423 -8.59 -0.55 -36.21
N GLY A 424 -7.64 -1.43 -36.54
CA GLY A 424 -7.05 -1.52 -37.88
C GLY A 424 -6.03 -0.43 -38.20
N GLU A 425 -5.51 0.26 -37.18
CA GLU A 425 -4.53 1.35 -37.32
C GLU A 425 -3.08 0.86 -37.14
N LEU A 426 -2.87 -0.32 -36.54
CA LEU A 426 -1.54 -0.86 -36.24
C LEU A 426 -0.77 -1.33 -37.47
N THR A 427 -1.46 -1.79 -38.51
CA THR A 427 -0.85 -2.37 -39.73
C THR A 427 -1.54 -1.85 -40.98
N PRO A 428 -0.81 -1.55 -42.07
CA PRO A 428 -1.45 -1.28 -43.36
C PRO A 428 -2.35 -2.46 -43.78
N GLN A 429 -3.54 -2.13 -44.30
CA GLN A 429 -4.40 -3.11 -44.94
C GLN A 429 -3.80 -3.54 -46.27
N ASP A 430 -3.71 -4.86 -46.51
CA ASP A 430 -3.21 -5.43 -47.75
C ASP A 430 -4.41 -5.77 -48.66
N PRO A 431 -4.57 -5.15 -49.84
CA PRO A 431 -5.67 -5.46 -50.76
C PRO A 431 -5.66 -6.90 -51.32
N THR A 432 -4.58 -7.66 -51.10
CA THR A 432 -4.46 -9.05 -51.52
C THR A 432 -4.88 -10.06 -50.44
N ASP A 433 -5.15 -9.60 -49.21
CA ASP A 433 -5.68 -10.46 -48.15
C ASP A 433 -7.12 -10.89 -48.43
N GLU A 434 -7.49 -12.11 -48.01
CA GLU A 434 -8.88 -12.56 -48.11
C GLU A 434 -9.79 -11.67 -47.25
N PRO A 435 -10.91 -11.13 -47.78
CA PRO A 435 -11.75 -10.22 -47.03
C PRO A 435 -12.40 -10.94 -45.83
N ALA A 436 -12.58 -10.20 -44.73
CA ALA A 436 -13.20 -10.71 -43.51
C ALA A 436 -14.59 -11.35 -43.72
N THR A 437 -15.31 -10.94 -44.78
CA THR A 437 -16.58 -11.56 -45.20
C THR A 437 -16.42 -13.05 -45.53
N ALA A 438 -15.32 -13.46 -46.16
CA ALA A 438 -15.05 -14.86 -46.46
C ALA A 438 -14.80 -15.70 -45.18
N LEU A 439 -14.23 -15.10 -44.13
CA LEU A 439 -14.10 -15.74 -42.82
C LEU A 439 -15.45 -15.86 -42.12
N LEU A 440 -16.29 -14.83 -42.22
CA LEU A 440 -17.65 -14.84 -41.66
C LEU A 440 -18.56 -15.87 -42.36
N GLU A 441 -18.44 -16.02 -43.67
CA GLU A 441 -19.13 -17.07 -44.44
C GLU A 441 -18.69 -18.48 -44.01
N ARG A 442 -17.38 -18.70 -43.78
CA ARG A 442 -16.84 -19.97 -43.27
C ARG A 442 -17.27 -20.27 -41.83
N LEU A 443 -17.49 -19.26 -40.99
CA LEU A 443 -18.02 -19.43 -39.63
C LEU A 443 -19.47 -19.93 -39.62
N GLY A 444 -20.26 -19.54 -40.63
CA GLY A 444 -21.69 -19.86 -40.70
C GLY A 444 -22.51 -19.19 -39.58
N PRO A 445 -23.80 -19.55 -39.44
CA PRO A 445 -24.58 -19.15 -38.27
C PRO A 445 -24.02 -19.83 -37.01
N PRO A 446 -24.12 -19.19 -35.82
CA PRO A 446 -23.65 -19.81 -34.58
C PRO A 446 -24.35 -21.16 -34.34
N PRO A 447 -23.64 -22.17 -33.78
CA PRO A 447 -24.24 -23.46 -33.45
C PRO A 447 -25.48 -23.27 -32.55
N ARG A 448 -26.56 -24.00 -32.84
CA ARG A 448 -27.82 -23.88 -32.08
C ARG A 448 -27.65 -24.14 -30.58
N ASP A 449 -26.68 -24.98 -30.23
CA ASP A 449 -26.35 -25.34 -28.85
C ASP A 449 -25.67 -24.20 -28.07
N ALA A 450 -25.13 -23.16 -28.74
CA ALA A 450 -24.56 -21.99 -28.07
C ALA A 450 -25.61 -21.17 -27.29
N THR A 451 -26.89 -21.30 -27.66
CA THR A 451 -28.03 -20.76 -26.90
C THR A 451 -28.66 -21.75 -25.93
N GLU A 452 -28.20 -23.01 -25.91
CA GLU A 452 -28.77 -24.09 -25.08
C GLU A 452 -27.76 -24.69 -24.09
N PHE A 453 -26.97 -23.85 -23.39
CA PHE A 453 -26.58 -24.22 -22.02
C PHE A 453 -27.80 -24.10 -21.10
N ARG A 454 -28.76 -25.01 -21.27
CA ARG A 454 -29.92 -25.14 -20.39
C ARG A 454 -29.41 -25.68 -19.04
N PRO A 455 -29.80 -25.10 -17.90
CA PRO A 455 -29.55 -25.69 -16.57
C PRO A 455 -30.32 -27.00 -16.31
N ALA A 456 -30.71 -27.74 -17.36
CA ALA A 456 -31.68 -28.83 -17.34
C ALA A 456 -31.06 -30.24 -17.42
N ASP A 457 -29.75 -30.35 -17.73
CA ASP A 457 -29.04 -31.64 -17.73
C ASP A 457 -28.68 -32.13 -16.31
N VAL A 458 -29.18 -31.44 -15.28
CA VAL A 458 -29.38 -32.01 -13.94
C VAL A 458 -30.84 -32.47 -13.86
N GLU A 459 -31.12 -33.66 -14.40
CA GLU A 459 -32.48 -34.23 -14.41
C GLU A 459 -33.09 -34.30 -13.00
N SER A 460 -34.24 -33.65 -12.84
CA SER A 460 -35.06 -33.72 -11.64
C SER A 460 -36.22 -34.73 -11.79
N GLY A 461 -36.07 -35.91 -11.17
CA GLY A 461 -37.14 -36.89 -10.89
C GLY A 461 -36.95 -38.28 -11.55
N GLU A 462 -37.43 -39.43 -11.03
CA GLU A 462 -38.13 -39.82 -9.78
C GLU A 462 -38.02 -41.37 -9.57
N THR A 463 -38.14 -41.99 -8.39
CA THR A 463 -38.07 -41.48 -6.99
C THR A 463 -37.23 -42.38 -6.03
N PRO A 464 -37.69 -43.45 -5.32
CA PRO A 464 -37.10 -43.72 -3.99
C PRO A 464 -36.63 -45.15 -3.67
N VAL A 465 -35.35 -45.32 -3.32
CA VAL A 465 -34.91 -46.44 -2.46
C VAL A 465 -34.94 -46.00 -0.99
N SER A 466 -35.85 -46.60 -0.22
CA SER A 466 -36.04 -46.26 1.19
C SER A 466 -34.84 -46.67 2.07
N ILE A 467 -33.99 -45.71 2.41
CA ILE A 467 -33.07 -45.81 3.55
C ILE A 467 -33.66 -44.99 4.70
N LYS A 468 -33.79 -45.62 5.88
CA LYS A 468 -34.50 -45.07 7.04
C LYS A 468 -33.93 -43.71 7.47
N ARG A 469 -34.76 -42.66 7.43
CA ARG A 469 -34.43 -41.35 8.01
C ARG A 469 -34.18 -41.49 9.51
N ALA A 470 -32.97 -41.13 9.95
CA ALA A 470 -32.81 -40.59 11.30
C ALA A 470 -33.56 -39.24 11.37
N ALA A 471 -34.14 -38.92 12.52
CA ALA A 471 -34.92 -37.69 12.69
C ALA A 471 -34.05 -36.44 12.40
N PRO A 472 -34.57 -35.42 11.69
CA PRO A 472 -33.80 -34.23 11.37
C PRO A 472 -33.51 -33.43 12.64
N LYS A 473 -32.23 -33.38 13.04
CA LYS A 473 -31.75 -32.25 13.84
C LYS A 473 -31.87 -31.00 12.96
N GLN A 474 -32.68 -30.03 13.38
CA GLN A 474 -32.81 -28.76 12.68
C GLN A 474 -31.42 -28.09 12.61
N LYS A 475 -30.88 -27.94 11.39
CA LYS A 475 -29.80 -26.98 11.15
C LYS A 475 -30.40 -25.57 11.20
N PRO A 476 -29.80 -24.60 11.91
CA PRO A 476 -30.24 -23.23 11.84
C PRO A 476 -30.03 -22.69 10.42
N LEU A 477 -30.96 -21.88 9.92
CA LEU A 477 -30.76 -21.15 8.68
C LEU A 477 -29.73 -20.04 8.91
N LEU A 478 -28.76 -19.91 8.00
CA LEU A 478 -27.83 -18.78 7.94
C LEU A 478 -28.62 -17.48 7.77
N SER A 479 -28.51 -16.56 8.74
CA SER A 479 -29.16 -15.25 8.68
C SER A 479 -28.20 -14.20 8.17
N SER A 480 -28.53 -13.60 7.01
CA SER A 480 -27.86 -12.40 6.50
C SER A 480 -28.32 -11.10 7.20
N ASP A 481 -29.38 -11.15 8.02
CA ASP A 481 -29.82 -10.02 8.84
C ASP A 481 -29.30 -10.15 10.28
N LEU A 482 -28.03 -9.76 10.49
CA LEU A 482 -27.40 -9.75 11.82
C LEU A 482 -28.10 -8.79 12.78
N ALA A 483 -28.69 -7.69 12.28
CA ALA A 483 -29.48 -6.76 13.06
C ALA A 483 -30.79 -7.38 13.58
N ALA A 484 -31.41 -8.32 12.85
CA ALA A 484 -32.52 -9.11 13.37
C ALA A 484 -32.06 -10.07 14.48
N VAL A 485 -30.88 -10.68 14.34
CA VAL A 485 -30.28 -11.53 15.39
C VAL A 485 -30.00 -10.71 16.65
N LEU A 486 -29.41 -9.52 16.53
CA LEU A 486 -29.19 -8.59 17.65
C LEU A 486 -30.50 -8.11 18.29
N ARG A 487 -31.52 -7.76 17.49
CA ARG A 487 -32.86 -7.40 18.01
C ARG A 487 -33.52 -8.57 18.75
N GLY A 488 -33.39 -9.79 18.25
CA GLY A 488 -33.92 -11.00 18.87
C GLY A 488 -33.18 -11.40 20.16
N ALA A 489 -31.88 -11.13 20.24
CA ALA A 489 -31.07 -11.41 21.43
C ALA A 489 -31.36 -10.47 22.62
N GLY A 490 -31.89 -9.27 22.37
CA GLY A 490 -32.29 -8.30 23.41
C GLY A 490 -31.14 -7.72 24.25
N ARG A 491 -29.88 -8.07 23.94
CA ARG A 491 -28.66 -7.61 24.61
C ARG A 491 -27.51 -7.43 23.61
N PRO A 492 -26.45 -6.69 23.95
CA PRO A 492 -25.20 -6.73 23.21
C PRO A 492 -24.66 -8.16 23.13
N LEU A 493 -24.21 -8.55 21.93
CA LEU A 493 -23.49 -9.79 21.66
C LEU A 493 -22.05 -9.45 21.28
N SER A 494 -21.10 -10.24 21.76
CA SER A 494 -19.74 -10.23 21.22
C SER A 494 -19.71 -10.75 19.77
N LEU A 495 -18.68 -10.40 19.00
CA LEU A 495 -18.54 -10.86 17.61
C LEU A 495 -18.64 -12.40 17.47
N PRO A 496 -18.00 -13.23 18.32
CA PRO A 496 -18.15 -14.68 18.25
C PRO A 496 -19.57 -15.18 18.58
N GLU A 497 -20.28 -14.54 19.53
CA GLU A 497 -21.68 -14.88 19.82
C GLU A 497 -22.60 -14.53 18.65
N LEU A 498 -22.44 -13.34 18.05
CA LEU A 498 -23.22 -12.91 16.90
C LEU A 498 -22.97 -13.81 15.67
N PHE A 499 -21.71 -14.20 15.45
CA PHE A 499 -21.32 -15.15 14.41
C PHE A 499 -22.06 -16.48 14.54
N SER A 500 -22.01 -17.08 15.74
CA SER A 500 -22.66 -18.35 16.03
C SER A 500 -24.19 -18.26 16.00
N GLN A 501 -24.79 -17.22 16.59
CA GLN A 501 -26.25 -17.04 16.63
C GLN A 501 -26.87 -16.71 15.26
N ALA A 502 -26.11 -16.11 14.35
CA ALA A 502 -26.53 -15.92 12.97
C ALA A 502 -26.37 -17.18 12.08
N GLY A 503 -25.91 -18.30 12.66
CA GLY A 503 -25.83 -19.61 12.00
C GLY A 503 -24.56 -19.84 11.20
N PHE A 504 -23.54 -18.99 11.31
CA PHE A 504 -22.27 -19.15 10.60
C PHE A 504 -21.37 -20.18 11.31
N ASP A 505 -20.67 -20.98 10.50
CA ASP A 505 -19.71 -21.97 10.96
C ASP A 505 -18.29 -21.41 10.86
N ARG A 506 -17.49 -21.55 11.92
CA ARG A 506 -16.13 -20.97 11.97
C ARG A 506 -15.12 -21.83 11.21
N ASP A 507 -15.42 -23.11 11.03
CA ASP A 507 -14.54 -24.06 10.36
C ASP A 507 -14.74 -24.06 8.82
N GLN A 508 -15.63 -23.20 8.31
CA GLN A 508 -15.87 -22.95 6.89
C GLN A 508 -15.41 -21.52 6.52
N PRO A 509 -14.30 -21.35 5.76
CA PRO A 509 -13.77 -20.03 5.39
C PRO A 509 -14.80 -19.11 4.72
N GLU A 510 -15.64 -19.67 3.85
CA GLU A 510 -16.73 -18.98 3.16
C GLU A 510 -17.75 -18.34 4.13
N HIS A 511 -18.02 -18.98 5.27
CA HIS A 511 -18.91 -18.43 6.29
C HIS A 511 -18.27 -17.26 7.04
N VAL A 512 -16.94 -17.25 7.19
CA VAL A 512 -16.22 -16.11 7.76
C VAL A 512 -16.35 -14.88 6.86
N GLU A 513 -16.15 -15.05 5.55
CA GLU A 513 -16.29 -13.94 4.58
C GLU A 513 -17.74 -13.45 4.47
N LEU A 514 -18.71 -14.37 4.39
CA LEU A 514 -20.14 -14.01 4.33
C LEU A 514 -20.62 -13.26 5.59
N PHE A 515 -20.13 -13.63 6.77
CA PHE A 515 -20.43 -12.90 8.00
C PHE A 515 -19.89 -11.46 7.97
N TYR A 516 -18.63 -11.27 7.60
CA TYR A 516 -18.05 -9.92 7.50
C TYR A 516 -18.69 -9.08 6.39
N LEU A 517 -19.14 -9.71 5.30
CA LEU A 517 -19.92 -9.05 4.24
C LEU A 517 -21.29 -8.59 4.75
N ALA A 518 -22.01 -9.43 5.49
CA ALA A 518 -23.27 -9.08 6.13
C ALA A 518 -23.09 -7.95 7.15
N LEU A 519 -22.06 -8.05 8.00
CA LEU A 519 -21.68 -7.01 8.96
C LEU A 519 -21.42 -5.67 8.27
N ARG A 520 -20.60 -5.65 7.21
CA ARG A 520 -20.28 -4.44 6.42
C ARG A 520 -21.51 -3.85 5.73
N THR A 521 -22.40 -4.70 5.21
CA THR A 521 -23.63 -4.28 4.53
C THR A 521 -24.61 -3.61 5.49
N GLN A 522 -24.67 -4.05 6.75
CA GLN A 522 -25.53 -3.45 7.77
C GLN A 522 -24.89 -2.24 8.46
N LEU A 523 -23.58 -2.27 8.72
CA LEU A 523 -22.83 -1.11 9.22
C LEU A 523 -22.87 0.09 8.26
N GLY A 524 -22.97 -0.16 6.95
CA GLY A 524 -23.15 0.89 5.94
C GLY A 524 -24.49 1.64 5.97
N LYS A 525 -25.47 1.19 6.78
CA LYS A 525 -26.81 1.82 6.87
C LYS A 525 -27.18 2.34 8.26
N THR A 526 -26.44 1.98 9.32
CA THR A 526 -26.77 2.41 10.68
C THR A 526 -25.51 2.67 11.51
N ILE A 527 -25.11 3.95 11.63
CA ILE A 527 -24.22 4.39 12.71
C ILE A 527 -25.07 5.12 13.75
N ARG A 528 -25.42 4.41 14.82
CA ARG A 528 -25.45 5.01 16.16
C ARG A 528 -24.21 4.49 16.87
N LYS A 529 -23.30 5.39 17.27
CA LYS A 529 -22.23 5.03 18.19
C LYS A 529 -22.87 4.68 19.53
N THR A 530 -22.69 3.45 20.00
CA THR A 530 -22.75 3.18 21.43
C THR A 530 -21.37 3.49 22.02
N ASP A 531 -21.15 4.76 22.33
CA ASP A 531 -20.08 5.27 23.21
C ASP A 531 -20.59 6.58 23.84
N ASP A 532 -21.77 6.53 24.47
CA ASP A 532 -22.33 7.60 25.29
C ASP A 532 -22.83 7.00 26.61
N VAL A 533 -21.88 6.84 27.54
CA VAL A 533 -22.19 6.90 28.98
C VAL A 533 -21.75 8.28 29.44
N ILE A 534 -22.75 9.10 29.80
CA ILE A 534 -22.68 10.47 30.38
C ILE A 534 -22.74 11.62 29.34
N GLU A 535 -23.64 12.56 29.63
CA GLU A 535 -23.79 13.91 29.07
C GLU A 535 -24.26 14.05 27.60
N ASN A 536 -25.59 14.07 27.42
CA ASN A 536 -26.31 15.36 27.33
C ASN A 536 -27.80 15.20 27.63
N ALA A 537 -28.20 15.66 28.82
CA ALA A 537 -29.54 16.26 28.98
C ALA A 537 -29.55 17.64 28.30
N GLU A 538 -30.73 18.24 28.17
CA GLU A 538 -30.93 19.60 27.64
C GLU A 538 -30.67 19.79 26.13
N LEU A 539 -31.63 19.37 25.28
CA LEU A 539 -32.03 20.13 24.08
C LEU A 539 -33.38 19.68 23.47
N GLU A 540 -34.38 19.34 24.30
CA GLU A 540 -35.79 19.25 23.89
C GLU A 540 -36.65 20.23 24.70
N ALA A 541 -36.54 21.51 24.36
CA ALA A 541 -37.50 22.55 24.75
C ALA A 541 -37.41 23.73 23.76
N ILE A 542 -38.00 23.59 22.57
CA ILE A 542 -38.49 24.68 21.70
C ILE A 542 -39.29 24.04 20.52
N ASN A 543 -40.58 24.40 20.43
CA ASN A 543 -41.55 24.15 19.35
C ASN A 543 -41.88 22.67 19.01
N ALA A 544 -43.14 22.24 18.81
CA ALA A 544 -44.50 22.79 18.99
C ALA A 544 -45.51 21.63 18.67
N PRO A 545 -46.83 21.73 18.93
CA PRO A 545 -47.60 22.79 19.60
C PRO A 545 -48.11 22.41 21.01
#